data_AF-A0A3L7UU97-F1
#
_entry.id   AF-A0A3L7UU97-F1
#
_cell.length_a   1.000
_cell.length_b   1.000
_cell.length_c   1.000
_cell.angle_alpha   90.00
_cell.angle_beta   90.00
_cell.angle_gamma   90.00
#
_symmetry.space_group_name_H-M   'P 1'
#
loop_
_entity.id
_entity.type
_entity.pdbx_description
1 polymer ?
#
loop_
_entity_poly.entity_id
_entity_poly.type
_entity_poly.pdbx_seq_one_letter_code
_entity_poly.pdbx_strand_id
1 'polypeptide(L)'
;MCAACPLLQKCPVRFASGWNQVTIEAKQVRLIDYRRKEKTTEFRDAHRLRSGIEATNSLLKRVTGLDRLCVRGRPAVFSSILLKVAGWNLLRAASVRSSPN
;
A
#
# COMPACT_ATOMS: atom_id res chain seq x y z
N MET A 1 23.78 33.38 3.34
CA MET A 1 24.31 32.57 4.46
C MET A 1 23.40 31.37 4.66
N CYS A 2 23.84 30.14 4.38
CA CYS A 2 22.96 28.96 4.50
C CYS A 2 22.70 28.55 5.97
N ALA A 3 23.58 28.92 6.89
CA ALA A 3 23.49 28.57 8.32
C ALA A 3 22.26 29.18 9.03
N ALA A 4 21.75 30.32 8.56
CA ALA A 4 20.58 30.97 9.13
C ALA A 4 19.26 30.54 8.46
N CYS A 5 19.30 29.58 7.54
CA CYS A 5 18.11 29.12 6.83
C CYS A 5 17.18 28.33 7.76
N PRO A 6 15.90 28.73 7.94
CA PRO A 6 14.93 27.98 8.76
C PRO A 6 14.69 26.55 8.26
N LEU A 7 14.97 26.30 6.98
CA LEU A 7 14.81 25.01 6.33
C LEU A 7 16.09 24.18 6.30
N LEU A 8 17.17 24.62 6.98
CA LEU A 8 18.46 23.92 6.98
C LEU A 8 18.34 22.45 7.36
N GLN A 9 17.47 22.12 8.32
CA GLN A 9 17.20 20.73 8.74
C GLN A 9 16.59 19.86 7.64
N LYS A 10 15.84 20.46 6.71
CA LYS A 10 15.21 19.76 5.56
C LYS A 10 16.02 19.93 4.27
N CYS A 11 17.11 20.70 4.31
CA CYS A 11 17.92 20.98 3.14
C CYS A 11 18.64 19.68 2.71
N PRO A 12 18.63 19.31 1.43
CA PRO A 12 19.38 18.17 0.93
C PRO A 12 20.89 18.45 0.79
N VAL A 13 21.30 19.73 0.85
CA VAL A 13 22.70 20.14 0.78
C VAL A 13 23.41 19.72 2.06
N ARG A 14 24.57 19.09 1.90
CA ARG A 14 25.47 18.68 2.98
C ARG A 14 26.79 19.43 2.80
N PHE A 15 27.31 19.95 3.90
CA PHE A 15 28.65 20.52 3.94
C PHE A 15 29.63 19.38 4.23
N ALA A 16 30.45 19.04 3.25
CA ALA A 16 31.48 18.01 3.38
C ALA A 16 32.75 18.49 2.67
N SER A 17 33.91 18.29 3.31
CA SER A 17 35.22 18.62 2.74
C SER A 17 35.38 20.07 2.25
N GLY A 18 34.72 21.03 2.93
CA GLY A 18 34.77 22.46 2.56
C GLY A 18 33.85 22.87 1.40
N TRP A 19 33.06 21.94 0.83
CA TRP A 19 32.16 22.20 -0.28
C TRP A 19 30.70 21.88 0.07
N ASN A 20 29.78 22.51 -0.66
CA ASN A 20 28.37 22.17 -0.65
C ASN A 20 28.12 21.02 -1.62
N GLN A 21 27.62 19.90 -1.11
CA GLN A 21 27.34 18.69 -1.90
C GLN A 21 25.87 18.31 -1.80
N VAL A 22 25.32 17.81 -2.91
CA VAL A 22 23.99 17.18 -2.95
C VAL A 22 24.17 15.81 -3.58
N THR A 23 23.86 14.76 -2.82
CA THR A 23 23.90 13.39 -3.32
C THR A 23 22.53 13.00 -3.84
N ILE A 24 22.44 12.70 -5.14
CA ILE A 24 21.24 12.14 -5.74
C ILE A 24 21.53 10.68 -6.06
N GLU A 25 20.91 9.77 -5.33
CA GLU A 25 21.07 8.35 -5.61
C GLU A 25 20.25 7.96 -6.84
N ALA A 26 20.88 7.21 -7.77
CA ALA A 26 20.17 6.69 -8.94
C ALA A 26 18.92 5.86 -8.57
N LYS A 27 18.95 5.17 -7.41
CA LYS A 27 17.78 4.44 -6.87
C LYS A 27 16.62 5.39 -6.53
N GLN A 28 16.91 6.53 -5.91
CA GLN A 28 15.90 7.52 -5.55
C GLN A 28 15.24 8.10 -6.80
N VAL A 29 16.03 8.42 -7.83
CA VAL A 29 15.52 8.89 -9.11
C VAL A 29 14.55 7.88 -9.73
N ARG A 30 14.96 6.60 -9.84
CA ARG A 30 14.10 5.53 -10.38
C ARG A 30 12.77 5.39 -9.63
N LEU A 31 12.81 5.45 -8.29
CA LEU A 31 11.60 5.34 -7.46
C LEU A 31 10.69 6.56 -7.61
N ILE A 32 11.25 7.77 -7.74
CA ILE A 32 10.49 8.98 -8.00
C ILE A 32 9.78 8.88 -9.34
N ASP A 33 10.49 8.46 -10.38
CA ASP A 33 9.91 8.31 -11.72
C ASP A 33 8.84 7.22 -11.76
N TYR A 34 9.06 6.10 -11.05
CA TYR A 34 8.04 5.07 -10.92
C TYR A 34 6.79 5.59 -10.20
N ARG A 35 6.93 6.30 -9.07
CA ARG A 35 5.80 6.92 -8.36
C ARG A 35 5.07 7.98 -9.19
N ARG A 36 5.79 8.71 -10.05
CA ARG A 36 5.17 9.65 -11.00
C ARG A 36 4.29 8.89 -12.00
N LYS A 37 4.80 7.78 -12.55
CA LYS A 37 4.05 6.88 -13.44
C LYS A 37 2.84 6.27 -12.74
N GLU A 38 2.97 5.80 -11.50
CA GLU A 38 1.84 5.22 -10.74
C GLU A 38 0.68 6.19 -10.53
N LYS A 39 0.96 7.50 -10.48
CA LYS A 39 -0.06 8.54 -10.29
C LYS A 39 -0.84 8.88 -11.56
N THR A 40 -0.34 8.47 -12.74
CA THR A 40 -1.06 8.78 -13.99
C THR A 40 -2.37 8.00 -14.08
N THR A 41 -3.29 8.52 -14.88
CA THR A 41 -4.60 7.91 -15.11
C THR A 41 -4.47 6.57 -15.83
N GLU A 42 -3.57 6.49 -16.81
CA GLU A 42 -3.35 5.30 -17.62
C GLU A 42 -2.84 4.14 -16.77
N PHE A 43 -1.90 4.41 -15.85
CA PHE A 43 -1.39 3.39 -14.94
C PHE A 43 -2.48 2.91 -13.98
N ARG A 44 -3.25 3.84 -13.41
CA ARG A 44 -4.36 3.52 -12.50
C ARG A 44 -5.44 2.69 -13.19
N ASP A 45 -5.77 3.00 -14.42
CA ASP A 45 -6.77 2.26 -15.18
C ASP A 45 -6.27 0.87 -15.55
N ALA A 46 -5.02 0.75 -16.02
CA ALA A 46 -4.40 -0.55 -16.29
C ALA A 46 -4.29 -1.44 -15.04
N HIS A 47 -4.07 -0.86 -13.86
CA HIS A 47 -3.91 -1.61 -12.59
C HIS A 47 -5.19 -1.66 -11.73
N ARG A 48 -6.31 -1.08 -12.19
CA ARG A 48 -7.54 -0.93 -11.41
C ARG A 48 -8.03 -2.26 -10.83
N LEU A 49 -8.04 -3.31 -11.66
CA LEU A 49 -8.49 -4.65 -11.25
C LEU A 49 -7.55 -5.26 -10.21
N ARG A 50 -6.23 -5.21 -10.44
CA ARG A 50 -5.24 -5.79 -9.53
C ARG A 50 -5.28 -5.10 -8.17
N SER A 51 -5.28 -3.77 -8.16
CA SER A 51 -5.41 -2.98 -6.92
C SER A 51 -6.71 -3.29 -6.18
N GLY A 52 -7.83 -3.52 -6.89
CA GLY A 52 -9.09 -3.95 -6.28
C GLY A 52 -9.01 -5.31 -5.59
N ILE A 53 -8.38 -6.31 -6.23
CA ILE A 53 -8.18 -7.64 -5.65
C ILE A 53 -7.23 -7.58 -4.46
N GLU A 54 -6.12 -6.84 -4.56
CA GLU A 54 -5.16 -6.63 -3.47
C GLU A 54 -5.79 -5.95 -2.26
N ALA A 55 -6.60 -4.91 -2.50
CA ALA A 55 -7.36 -4.23 -1.45
C ALA A 55 -8.35 -5.18 -0.77
N THR A 56 -9.08 -5.98 -1.56
CA THR A 56 -10.02 -6.99 -1.04
C THR A 56 -9.29 -8.01 -0.17
N ASN A 57 -8.19 -8.60 -0.66
CA ASN A 57 -7.40 -9.56 0.10
C ASN A 57 -6.82 -8.97 1.38
N SER A 58 -6.36 -7.71 1.33
CA SER A 58 -5.80 -7.03 2.50
C SER A 58 -6.87 -6.80 3.58
N LEU A 59 -8.07 -6.37 3.18
CA LEU A 59 -9.20 -6.21 4.09
C LEU A 59 -9.66 -7.56 4.65
N LEU A 60 -9.75 -8.58 3.80
CA LEU A 60 -10.20 -9.91 4.20
C LEU A 60 -9.23 -10.54 5.21
N LYS A 61 -7.91 -10.39 5.01
CA LYS A 61 -6.90 -10.76 6.02
C LYS A 61 -7.07 -9.97 7.32
N ARG A 62 -7.18 -8.63 7.25
CA ARG A 62 -7.30 -7.77 8.44
C ARG A 62 -8.54 -8.06 9.26
N VAL A 63 -9.68 -8.25 8.62
CA VAL A 63 -10.99 -8.39 9.29
C VAL A 63 -11.24 -9.83 9.73
N THR A 64 -10.89 -10.81 8.89
CA THR A 64 -11.20 -12.22 9.17
C THR A 64 -10.01 -12.99 9.75
N GLY A 65 -8.79 -12.44 9.73
CA GLY A 65 -7.57 -13.16 10.12
C GLY A 65 -7.22 -14.29 9.15
N LEU A 66 -7.51 -14.15 7.86
CA LEU A 66 -7.30 -15.20 6.84
C LEU A 66 -5.84 -15.68 6.75
N ASP A 67 -4.89 -14.81 7.05
CA ASP A 67 -3.45 -15.12 7.06
C ASP A 67 -2.97 -15.80 8.36
N ARG A 68 -3.83 -15.94 9.37
CA ARG A 68 -3.50 -16.49 10.70
C ARG A 68 -4.48 -17.58 11.11
N LEU A 69 -4.54 -18.65 10.32
CA LEU A 69 -5.44 -19.77 10.58
C LEU A 69 -4.89 -20.67 11.70
N CYS A 70 -5.69 -20.88 12.76
CA CYS A 70 -5.35 -21.76 13.89
C CYS A 70 -5.74 -23.24 13.65
N VAL A 71 -5.85 -23.67 12.39
CA VAL A 71 -6.23 -25.04 12.01
C VAL A 71 -5.09 -25.69 11.22
N ARG A 72 -5.01 -27.02 11.27
CA ARG A 72 -4.01 -27.81 10.54
C ARG A 72 -4.68 -28.82 9.60
N GLY A 73 -3.98 -29.18 8.53
CA GLY A 73 -4.46 -30.12 7.52
C GLY A 73 -5.25 -29.44 6.40
N ARG A 74 -5.04 -29.91 5.15
CA ARG A 74 -5.63 -29.29 3.95
C ARG A 74 -7.15 -29.12 4.06
N PRO A 75 -7.96 -30.13 4.44
CA PRO A 75 -9.42 -29.98 4.47
C PRO A 75 -9.87 -28.86 5.41
N ALA A 76 -9.36 -28.84 6.65
CA ALA A 76 -9.73 -27.84 7.64
C ALA A 76 -9.29 -26.42 7.22
N VAL A 77 -8.10 -26.28 6.62
CA VAL A 77 -7.63 -25.01 6.07
C VAL A 77 -8.56 -24.50 4.97
N PHE A 78 -8.91 -25.35 4.00
CA PHE A 78 -9.82 -24.97 2.91
C PHE A 78 -11.21 -24.59 3.43
N SER A 79 -11.79 -25.38 4.34
CA SER A 79 -13.08 -25.04 4.95
C SER A 79 -13.03 -23.71 5.69
N SER A 80 -11.95 -23.44 6.46
CA SER A 80 -11.80 -22.16 7.15
C SER A 80 -11.66 -20.99 6.19
N ILE A 81 -10.94 -21.14 5.08
CA ILE A 81 -10.82 -20.11 4.05
C ILE A 81 -12.19 -19.82 3.44
N LEU A 82 -12.90 -20.88 3.01
CA LEU A 82 -14.21 -20.76 2.38
C LEU A 82 -15.21 -20.02 3.28
N LEU A 83 -15.29 -20.40 4.55
CA LEU A 83 -16.20 -19.77 5.53
C LEU A 83 -15.85 -18.32 5.79
N LYS A 84 -14.56 -17.97 5.91
CA LYS A 84 -14.12 -16.58 6.09
C LYS A 84 -14.45 -15.72 4.87
N VAL A 85 -14.26 -16.24 3.66
CA VAL A 85 -14.61 -15.53 2.41
C VAL A 85 -16.12 -15.38 2.27
N ALA A 86 -16.90 -16.43 2.56
CA ALA A 86 -18.36 -16.35 2.57
C ALA A 86 -18.88 -15.33 3.58
N GLY A 87 -18.32 -15.32 4.80
CA GLY A 87 -18.64 -14.32 5.82
C GLY A 87 -18.32 -12.89 5.38
N TRP A 88 -17.19 -12.69 4.70
CA TRP A 88 -16.87 -11.38 4.11
C TRP A 88 -17.90 -10.93 3.07
N ASN A 89 -18.34 -11.83 2.18
CA ASN A 89 -19.37 -11.52 1.19
C ASN A 89 -20.68 -11.11 1.84
N LEU A 90 -21.09 -11.79 2.92
CA LEU A 90 -22.27 -11.44 3.71
C LEU A 90 -22.16 -10.05 4.35
N LEU A 91 -21.01 -9.72 4.95
CA LEU A 91 -20.75 -8.40 5.54
C LEU A 91 -20.81 -7.29 4.49
N ARG A 92 -20.23 -7.52 3.30
CA ARG A 92 -20.30 -6.57 2.19
C ARG A 92 -21.74 -6.37 1.72
N ALA A 93 -22.49 -7.45 1.53
CA ALA A 93 -23.90 -7.38 1.13
C ALA A 93 -24.75 -6.64 2.18
N ALA A 94 -24.49 -6.86 3.47
CA ALA A 94 -25.14 -6.13 4.55
C ALA A 94 -24.81 -4.63 4.50
N SER A 95 -23.54 -4.25 4.33
CA SER A 95 -23.14 -2.83 4.25
C SER A 95 -23.80 -2.07 3.11
N VAL A 96 -23.99 -2.72 1.96
CA VAL A 96 -24.68 -2.11 0.80
C VAL A 96 -26.17 -1.93 1.08
N ARG A 97 -26.82 -2.89 1.74
CA ARG A 97 -28.24 -2.77 2.12
C ARG A 97 -28.50 -1.75 3.22
N SER A 98 -27.55 -1.59 4.16
CA SER A 98 -27.68 -0.68 5.30
C SER A 98 -27.36 0.77 4.97
N SER A 99 -26.72 1.04 3.83
CA SER A 99 -26.52 2.41 3.35
C SER A 99 -27.76 2.82 2.56
N PRO A 100 -28.65 3.70 3.08
CA PRO A 100 -29.65 4.31 2.22
C PRO A 100 -28.90 5.15 1.19
N ASN A 101 -29.34 5.09 -0.08
CA ASN A 101 -28.90 6.04 -1.09
C ASN A 101 -29.21 7.48 -0.66
#